data_AF-A0A382ECZ4-F1
#
_entry.id   AF-A0A382ECZ4-F1
#
_cell.length_a   1.000
_cell.length_b   1.000
_cell.length_c   1.000
_cell.angle_alpha   90.00
_cell.angle_beta   90.00
_cell.angle_gamma   90.00
#
_symmetry.space_group_name_H-M   'P 1'
#
loop_
_entity.id
_entity.type
_entity.pdbx_description
1 polymer ?
#
loop_
_entity_poly.entity_id
_entity_poly.type
_entity_poly.pdbx_seq_one_letter_code
_entity_poly.pdbx_strand_id
1 'polypeptide(L)'
;MNYTYYEDFNKLCQLIVEDLLENKIIGWFQGKSEFGPRALGNRSILANPIIKNNKDYINERVKHREGWRPYAPIMLEEYIHDWFDIPKNSSPYMLFNAQILPEKESRVPAVIHVDGSARIQTVTEELNKPIFQLLTEWNTKTNVPILLNTSFNVDGEPIIESPENALKTFMGTNIDTLVMGNYIITK
;
A
#
# COMPACT_ATOMS: atom_id res chain seq x y z
N MET A 1 11.66 -7.61 -19.02
CA MET A 1 11.18 -8.24 -17.79
C MET A 1 12.29 -9.07 -17.19
N ASN A 2 12.82 -8.61 -16.06
CA ASN A 2 13.76 -9.34 -15.24
C ASN A 2 13.03 -9.80 -13.97
N TYR A 3 13.40 -10.96 -13.44
CA TYR A 3 12.89 -11.42 -12.15
C TYR A 3 14.01 -11.98 -11.30
N THR A 4 13.92 -11.75 -10.00
CA THR A 4 14.89 -12.23 -9.00
C THR A 4 14.12 -12.83 -7.84
N TYR A 5 14.52 -14.03 -7.44
CA TYR A 5 14.01 -14.69 -6.24
C TYR A 5 14.86 -14.33 -5.01
N TYR A 6 14.21 -14.13 -3.88
CA TYR A 6 14.85 -13.84 -2.59
C TYR A 6 14.46 -14.89 -1.56
N GLU A 7 15.43 -15.65 -1.06
CA GLU A 7 15.19 -16.60 0.05
C GLU A 7 14.79 -15.89 1.34
N ASP A 8 15.44 -14.75 1.63
CA ASP A 8 15.12 -13.91 2.78
C ASP A 8 14.12 -12.81 2.40
N PHE A 9 12.91 -12.91 2.94
CA PHE A 9 11.84 -11.94 2.71
C PHE A 9 12.14 -10.57 3.33
N ASN A 10 12.96 -10.48 4.39
CA ASN A 10 13.36 -9.19 4.96
C ASN A 10 14.26 -8.42 3.98
N LYS A 11 15.21 -9.12 3.34
CA LYS A 11 16.04 -8.53 2.28
C LYS A 11 15.20 -8.04 1.10
N LEU A 12 14.16 -8.79 0.73
CA LEU A 12 13.19 -8.34 -0.27
C LEU A 12 12.49 -7.05 0.20
N CYS A 13 11.97 -7.01 1.42
CA CYS A 13 11.30 -5.83 1.97
C CYS A 13 12.21 -4.59 1.98
N GLN A 14 13.48 -4.75 2.36
CA GLN A 14 14.46 -3.66 2.32
C GLN A 14 14.60 -3.05 0.92
N LEU A 15 14.69 -3.88 -0.12
CA LEU A 15 14.76 -3.39 -1.50
C LEU A 15 13.48 -2.68 -1.92
N ILE A 16 12.32 -3.20 -1.52
CA ILE A 16 11.03 -2.56 -1.81
C ILE A 16 10.86 -1.23 -1.08
N VAL A 17 11.43 -1.09 0.13
CA VAL A 17 11.49 0.20 0.83
C VAL A 17 12.32 1.21 0.04
N GLU A 18 13.48 0.81 -0.47
CA GLU A 18 14.29 1.70 -1.33
C GLU A 18 13.52 2.08 -2.61
N ASP A 19 12.82 1.14 -3.25
CA ASP A 19 11.95 1.43 -4.40
C ASP A 19 10.83 2.45 -4.05
N LEU A 20 10.17 2.29 -2.90
CA LEU A 20 9.15 3.23 -2.41
C LEU A 20 9.75 4.61 -2.12
N LEU A 21 10.96 4.69 -1.57
CA LEU A 21 11.68 5.94 -1.33
C LEU A 21 12.03 6.65 -2.64
N GLU A 22 12.33 5.89 -3.71
CA GLU A 22 12.51 6.39 -5.08
C GLU A 22 11.19 6.73 -5.80
N ASN A 23 10.08 6.71 -5.07
CA ASN A 23 8.73 6.98 -5.57
C ASN A 23 8.23 5.99 -6.65
N LYS A 24 8.71 4.74 -6.63
CA LYS A 24 8.20 3.68 -7.50
C LYS A 24 6.83 3.18 -7.01
N ILE A 25 5.98 2.81 -7.96
CA ILE A 25 4.70 2.16 -7.72
C ILE A 25 4.92 0.66 -7.64
N ILE A 26 4.49 0.04 -6.54
CA ILE A 26 4.70 -1.37 -6.26
C ILE A 26 3.39 -2.14 -6.44
N GLY A 27 3.36 -3.07 -7.37
CA GLY A 27 2.34 -4.12 -7.40
C GLY A 27 2.68 -5.18 -6.35
N TRP A 28 1.74 -5.49 -5.46
CA TRP A 28 1.96 -6.38 -4.32
C TRP A 28 0.98 -7.54 -4.37
N PHE A 29 1.51 -8.74 -4.65
CA PHE A 29 0.77 -9.99 -4.76
C PHE A 29 1.33 -11.02 -3.78
N GLN A 30 0.62 -11.27 -2.68
CA GLN A 30 1.07 -12.17 -1.61
C GLN A 30 -0.01 -13.18 -1.25
N GLY A 31 0.38 -14.42 -0.89
CA GLY A 31 -0.52 -15.40 -0.28
C GLY A 31 -1.95 -15.52 -0.85
N LYS A 32 -2.90 -15.75 0.06
CA LYS A 32 -4.34 -15.84 -0.26
C LYS A 32 -4.92 -14.44 -0.49
N SER A 33 -5.91 -14.34 -1.36
CA SER A 33 -6.62 -13.08 -1.59
C SER A 33 -7.48 -12.69 -0.39
N GLU A 34 -7.74 -11.39 -0.26
CA GLU A 34 -8.74 -10.83 0.64
C GLU A 34 -10.15 -11.06 0.11
N PHE A 35 -11.13 -11.22 1.01
CA PHE A 35 -12.54 -11.27 0.62
C PHE A 35 -13.20 -9.90 0.73
N GLY A 36 -13.85 -9.46 -0.35
CA GLY A 36 -14.61 -8.20 -0.41
C GLY A 36 -14.00 -7.17 -1.36
N PRO A 37 -14.52 -5.92 -1.34
CA PRO A 37 -14.19 -4.91 -2.36
C PRO A 37 -12.92 -4.10 -2.06
N ARG A 38 -12.14 -4.50 -1.04
CA ARG A 38 -10.95 -3.77 -0.58
C ARG A 38 -9.75 -4.67 -0.74
N ALA A 39 -8.66 -4.13 -1.29
CA ALA A 39 -7.36 -4.72 -1.08
C ALA A 39 -6.86 -4.40 0.32
N LEU A 40 -6.42 -5.42 1.02
CA LEU A 40 -6.05 -5.45 2.43
C LEU A 40 -4.62 -5.99 2.60
N GLY A 41 -3.76 -5.77 1.61
CA GLY A 41 -2.34 -6.10 1.68
C GLY A 41 -1.92 -7.41 1.00
N ASN A 42 -2.80 -8.11 0.28
CA ASN A 42 -2.42 -9.27 -0.54
C ASN A 42 -2.60 -9.06 -2.05
N ARG A 43 -3.52 -8.21 -2.46
CA ARG A 43 -3.74 -7.82 -3.87
C ARG A 43 -3.74 -6.31 -4.00
N SER A 44 -2.61 -5.70 -3.65
CA SER A 44 -2.50 -4.25 -3.43
C SER A 44 -1.57 -3.57 -4.43
N ILE A 45 -1.83 -2.30 -4.73
CA ILE A 45 -0.82 -1.37 -5.25
C ILE A 45 -0.40 -0.50 -4.07
N LEU A 46 0.91 -0.48 -3.80
CA LEU A 46 1.52 0.25 -2.70
C LEU A 46 2.33 1.43 -3.25
N ALA A 47 2.31 2.53 -2.51
CA ALA A 47 3.09 3.70 -2.84
C ALA A 47 3.48 4.51 -1.60
N ASN A 48 4.43 5.42 -1.79
CA ASN A 48 4.94 6.30 -0.75
C ASN A 48 3.90 7.35 -0.35
N PRO A 49 3.41 7.37 0.92
CA PRO A 49 2.38 8.31 1.34
C PRO A 49 2.90 9.70 1.69
N ILE A 50 4.23 9.86 1.84
CA ILE A 50 4.89 11.11 2.27
C ILE A 50 4.86 12.14 1.13
N ILE A 51 4.85 11.69 -0.12
CA ILE A 51 4.88 12.54 -1.30
C ILE A 51 3.46 13.05 -1.59
N LYS A 52 3.21 14.36 -1.40
CA LYS A 52 1.87 14.97 -1.52
C LYS A 52 1.13 14.62 -2.81
N ASN A 53 1.81 14.63 -3.94
CA ASN A 53 1.18 14.43 -5.25
C ASN A 53 1.12 12.95 -5.66
N ASN A 54 1.45 12.00 -4.77
CA ASN A 54 1.52 10.59 -5.16
C ASN A 54 0.17 9.99 -5.50
N LYS A 55 -0.91 10.54 -4.94
CA LYS A 55 -2.28 10.20 -5.37
C LYS A 55 -2.46 10.46 -6.86
N ASP A 56 -2.07 11.64 -7.32
CA ASP A 56 -2.24 12.05 -8.72
C ASP A 56 -1.27 11.27 -9.63
N TYR A 57 -0.05 11.03 -9.16
CA TYR A 57 0.93 10.18 -9.85
C TYR A 57 0.40 8.77 -10.15
N ILE A 58 -0.24 8.11 -9.17
CA ILE A 58 -0.84 6.78 -9.36
C ILE A 58 -2.06 6.85 -10.29
N ASN A 59 -2.89 7.90 -10.15
CA ASN A 59 -4.02 8.13 -11.03
C ASN A 59 -3.57 8.28 -12.49
N GLU A 60 -2.51 9.03 -12.77
CA GLU A 60 -2.01 9.25 -14.12
C GLU A 60 -1.36 8.00 -14.73
N ARG A 61 -0.66 7.20 -13.92
CA ARG A 61 0.19 6.10 -14.42
C ARG A 61 -0.46 4.72 -14.44
N VAL A 62 -1.42 4.49 -13.54
CA VAL A 62 -1.97 3.15 -13.31
C VAL A 62 -3.49 3.16 -13.26
N LYS A 63 -4.10 4.05 -12.46
CA LYS A 63 -5.53 3.96 -12.19
C LYS A 63 -6.42 4.63 -13.23
N HIS A 64 -5.94 5.68 -13.89
CA HIS A 64 -6.69 6.48 -14.87
C HIS A 64 -8.08 6.92 -14.38
N ARG A 65 -8.21 7.19 -13.08
CA ARG A 65 -9.46 7.58 -12.41
C ARG A 65 -9.43 9.02 -11.93
N GLU A 66 -10.55 9.50 -11.43
CA GLU A 66 -10.72 10.89 -11.04
C GLU A 66 -9.84 11.28 -9.84
N GLY A 67 -9.18 12.45 -9.93
CA GLY A 67 -8.23 12.92 -8.92
C GLY A 67 -8.82 13.18 -7.53
N TRP A 68 -10.13 13.32 -7.41
CA TRP A 68 -10.80 13.49 -6.11
C TRP A 68 -10.98 12.17 -5.35
N ARG A 69 -10.82 11.02 -6.01
CA ARG A 69 -10.98 9.72 -5.33
C ARG A 69 -9.81 9.48 -4.37
N PRO A 70 -10.09 9.28 -3.08
CA PRO A 70 -9.04 9.07 -2.08
C PRO A 70 -8.38 7.70 -2.22
N TYR A 71 -7.18 7.60 -1.66
CA TYR A 71 -6.54 6.34 -1.31
C TYR A 71 -6.58 6.15 0.21
N ALA A 72 -6.24 4.95 0.67
CA ALA A 72 -6.34 4.60 2.08
C ALA A 72 -4.95 4.35 2.67
N PRO A 73 -4.71 4.76 3.93
CA PRO A 73 -3.55 4.32 4.68
C PRO A 73 -3.70 2.85 5.09
N ILE A 74 -2.64 2.06 4.87
CA ILE A 74 -2.40 0.80 5.57
C ILE A 74 -1.27 1.03 6.58
N MET A 75 -1.44 0.59 7.83
CA MET A 75 -0.51 0.92 8.90
C MET A 75 -0.31 -0.18 9.93
N LEU A 76 0.81 -0.11 10.65
CA LEU A 76 1.06 -0.94 11.84
C LEU A 76 0.06 -0.57 12.93
N GLU A 77 -0.66 -1.58 13.44
CA GLU A 77 -1.75 -1.38 14.40
C GLU A 77 -1.33 -0.67 15.70
N GLU A 78 -0.14 -1.00 16.21
CA GLU A 78 0.39 -0.46 17.46
C GLU A 78 0.55 1.07 17.46
N TYR A 79 0.64 1.70 16.28
CA TYR A 79 0.76 3.16 16.13
C TYR A 79 -0.58 3.85 15.83
N ILE A 80 -1.72 3.15 15.85
CA ILE A 80 -3.00 3.73 15.41
C ILE A 80 -3.34 5.03 16.17
N HIS A 81 -3.15 5.04 17.49
CA HIS A 81 -3.46 6.18 18.36
C HIS A 81 -2.39 7.28 18.34
N ASP A 82 -1.18 6.96 17.86
CA ASP A 82 -0.13 7.96 17.65
C ASP A 82 -0.34 8.78 16.38
N TRP A 83 -1.28 8.35 15.53
CA TRP A 83 -1.55 8.95 14.22
C TRP A 83 -3.00 9.37 14.03
N PHE A 84 -3.97 8.68 14.62
CA PHE A 84 -5.39 8.94 14.37
C PHE A 84 -6.19 9.03 15.67
N ASP A 85 -7.13 9.97 15.70
CA ASP A 85 -8.17 10.05 16.71
C ASP A 85 -9.30 9.08 16.35
N ILE A 86 -9.21 7.87 16.89
CA ILE A 86 -10.16 6.78 16.64
C ILE A 86 -10.49 6.06 17.94
N PRO A 87 -11.77 5.75 18.23
CA PRO A 87 -12.16 5.09 19.47
C PRO A 87 -11.85 3.58 19.51
N LYS A 88 -11.16 3.05 18.49
CA LYS A 88 -10.89 1.62 18.32
C LYS A 88 -9.40 1.37 18.28
N ASN A 89 -8.98 0.21 18.78
CA ASN A 89 -7.58 -0.21 18.71
C ASN A 89 -7.23 -0.88 17.38
N SER A 90 -8.21 -1.17 16.53
CA SER A 90 -7.99 -1.84 15.24
C SER A 90 -9.04 -1.47 14.19
N SER A 91 -8.63 -1.47 12.93
CA SER A 91 -9.46 -1.33 11.74
C SER A 91 -8.92 -2.21 10.61
N PRO A 92 -8.98 -3.55 10.72
CA PRO A 92 -8.31 -4.46 9.78
C PRO A 92 -8.91 -4.49 8.37
N TYR A 93 -10.16 -4.02 8.21
CA TYR A 93 -10.94 -4.18 6.98
C TYR A 93 -11.12 -2.88 6.19
N MET A 94 -10.47 -1.79 6.60
CA MET A 94 -10.60 -0.50 5.91
C MET A 94 -12.06 -0.01 5.82
N LEU A 95 -12.80 -0.10 6.93
CA LEU A 95 -14.23 0.24 7.03
C LEU A 95 -14.53 1.45 7.91
N PHE A 96 -13.55 1.94 8.68
CA PHE A 96 -13.69 3.08 9.56
C PHE A 96 -12.90 4.27 9.03
N ASN A 97 -13.54 5.44 9.03
CA ASN A 97 -12.85 6.71 8.86
C ASN A 97 -12.49 7.25 10.24
N ALA A 98 -11.32 7.88 10.34
CA ALA A 98 -10.92 8.64 11.51
C ALA A 98 -10.14 9.88 11.10
N GLN A 99 -9.99 10.80 12.05
CA GLN A 99 -9.24 12.04 11.84
C GLN A 99 -7.76 11.80 12.12
N ILE A 100 -6.88 12.26 11.23
CA ILE A 100 -5.45 12.28 11.53
C ILE A 100 -5.17 13.32 12.63
N LEU A 101 -4.21 13.04 13.50
CA LEU A 101 -3.75 14.04 14.46
C LEU A 101 -3.12 15.22 13.69
N PRO A 102 -3.46 16.48 14.02
CA PRO A 102 -3.04 17.65 13.23
C PRO A 102 -1.53 17.74 12.96
N GLU A 103 -0.70 17.36 13.93
CA GLU A 103 0.76 17.37 13.83
C GLU A 103 1.33 16.27 12.91
N LYS A 104 0.51 15.28 12.53
CA LYS A 104 0.88 14.17 11.65
C LYS A 104 0.40 14.36 10.21
N GLU A 105 -0.55 15.24 9.96
CA GLU A 105 -1.19 15.42 8.64
C GLU A 105 -0.16 15.61 7.51
N SER A 106 0.80 16.52 7.73
CA SER A 106 1.82 16.83 6.72
C SER A 106 2.84 15.71 6.48
N ARG A 107 2.85 14.65 7.31
CA ARG A 107 3.76 13.51 7.17
C ARG A 107 3.28 12.49 6.15
N VAL A 108 1.97 12.38 5.90
CA VAL A 108 1.37 11.39 4.99
C VAL A 108 0.31 12.00 4.06
N PRO A 109 0.59 13.14 3.40
CA PRO A 109 -0.42 13.90 2.66
C PRO A 109 -1.11 13.13 1.53
N ALA A 110 -0.52 12.05 0.98
CA ALA A 110 -1.11 11.31 -0.14
C ALA A 110 -2.32 10.44 0.23
N VAL A 111 -2.55 10.20 1.52
CA VAL A 111 -3.59 9.28 2.03
C VAL A 111 -4.61 9.97 2.94
N ILE A 112 -4.52 11.30 3.09
CA ILE A 112 -5.42 12.10 3.91
C ILE A 112 -6.33 12.93 3.01
N HIS A 113 -7.59 13.02 3.39
CA HIS A 113 -8.58 13.85 2.71
C HIS A 113 -8.40 15.33 3.05
N VAL A 114 -9.01 16.21 2.25
CA VAL A 114 -8.97 17.66 2.47
C VAL A 114 -9.54 18.11 3.82
N ASP A 115 -10.33 17.27 4.47
CA ASP A 115 -10.94 17.50 5.79
C ASP A 115 -10.21 16.79 6.94
N GLY A 116 -9.00 16.27 6.70
CA GLY A 116 -8.19 15.55 7.68
C GLY A 116 -8.60 14.08 7.89
N SER A 117 -9.70 13.63 7.29
CA SER A 117 -10.15 12.25 7.46
C SER A 117 -9.33 11.27 6.62
N ALA A 118 -9.27 10.01 7.06
CA ALA A 118 -8.79 8.90 6.24
C ALA A 118 -9.47 7.59 6.61
N ARG A 119 -9.60 6.68 5.64
CA ARG A 119 -10.15 5.34 5.86
C ARG A 119 -9.04 4.34 6.15
N ILE A 120 -8.87 3.97 7.41
CA ILE A 120 -7.64 3.31 7.86
C ILE A 120 -7.76 1.80 7.80
N GLN A 121 -6.69 1.17 7.33
CA GLN A 121 -6.44 -0.26 7.52
C GLN A 121 -5.31 -0.45 8.55
N THR A 122 -5.55 -1.17 9.65
CA THR A 122 -4.48 -1.63 10.56
C THR A 122 -4.04 -3.05 10.23
N VAL A 123 -2.78 -3.36 10.53
CA VAL A 123 -2.18 -4.68 10.34
C VAL A 123 -1.36 -5.08 11.57
N THR A 124 -1.48 -6.35 11.97
CA THR A 124 -0.55 -7.03 12.87
C THR A 124 0.21 -8.14 12.14
N GLU A 125 1.28 -8.65 12.74
CA GLU A 125 2.04 -9.76 12.16
C GLU A 125 1.18 -11.01 11.95
N GLU A 126 0.28 -11.32 12.89
CA GLU A 126 -0.61 -12.48 12.81
C GLU A 126 -1.64 -12.33 11.69
N LEU A 127 -2.11 -11.10 11.42
CA LEU A 127 -3.11 -10.85 10.40
C LEU A 127 -2.52 -10.96 8.99
N ASN A 128 -1.36 -10.33 8.76
CA ASN A 128 -0.70 -10.33 7.46
C ASN A 128 0.80 -10.07 7.60
N LYS A 129 1.56 -11.15 7.85
CA LYS A 129 3.02 -11.11 8.04
C LYS A 129 3.77 -10.43 6.88
N PRO A 130 3.54 -10.73 5.59
CA PRO A 130 4.26 -10.08 4.50
C PRO A 130 4.15 -8.55 4.50
N ILE A 131 2.94 -7.99 4.61
CA ILE A 131 2.77 -6.54 4.58
C ILE A 131 3.20 -5.90 5.90
N PHE A 132 3.06 -6.61 7.03
CA PHE A 132 3.59 -6.19 8.32
C PHE A 132 5.11 -6.03 8.27
N GLN A 133 5.84 -7.00 7.71
CA GLN A 133 7.31 -6.91 7.55
C GLN A 133 7.71 -5.71 6.68
N LEU A 134 7.03 -5.48 5.55
CA LEU A 134 7.30 -4.32 4.71
C LEU A 134 7.04 -3.00 5.45
N LEU A 135 5.94 -2.90 6.19
CA LEU A 135 5.61 -1.72 6.99
C LEU A 135 6.61 -1.49 8.12
N THR A 136 7.10 -2.54 8.76
CA THR A 136 8.12 -2.46 9.82
C THR A 136 9.46 -1.94 9.28
N GLU A 137 9.91 -2.46 8.13
CA GLU A 137 11.12 -1.97 7.46
C GLU A 137 10.95 -0.51 6.99
N TRP A 138 9.79 -0.19 6.41
CA TRP A 138 9.45 1.18 6.01
C TRP A 138 9.44 2.14 7.20
N ASN A 139 8.82 1.76 8.33
CA ASN A 139 8.80 2.56 9.54
C ASN A 139 10.22 2.78 10.09
N THR A 140 11.05 1.75 10.11
CA THR A 140 12.46 1.83 10.55
C THR A 140 13.24 2.87 9.73
N LYS A 141 12.98 2.97 8.43
CA LYS A 141 13.66 3.92 7.53
C LYS A 141 13.10 5.33 7.57
N THR A 142 11.80 5.50 7.83
CA THR A 142 11.10 6.78 7.61
C THR A 142 10.52 7.41 8.88
N ASN A 143 10.41 6.65 9.96
CA ASN A 143 9.58 6.96 11.13
C ASN A 143 8.12 7.26 10.73
N VAL A 144 7.61 6.53 9.73
CA VAL A 144 6.21 6.56 9.29
C VAL A 144 5.72 5.12 9.23
N PRO A 145 4.76 4.70 10.08
CA PRO A 145 4.25 3.33 10.11
C PRO A 145 3.10 3.12 9.10
N ILE A 146 3.07 3.90 8.01
CA ILE A 146 1.94 4.00 7.07
C ILE A 146 2.47 3.87 5.65
N LEU A 147 1.74 3.14 4.79
CA LEU A 147 1.87 3.17 3.33
C LEU A 147 0.54 3.55 2.68
N LEU A 148 0.59 4.05 1.44
CA LEU A 148 -0.60 4.18 0.60
C LEU A 148 -0.97 2.79 0.09
N ASN A 149 -2.22 2.39 0.29
CA ASN A 149 -2.79 1.15 -0.22
C ASN A 149 -3.98 1.43 -1.14
N THR A 150 -4.00 0.75 -2.29
CA THR A 150 -5.15 0.65 -3.17
C THR A 150 -5.27 -0.72 -3.81
N SER A 151 -6.44 -1.02 -4.37
CA SER A 151 -6.69 -2.30 -5.04
C SER A 151 -5.71 -2.55 -6.18
N PHE A 152 -5.25 -3.78 -6.37
CA PHE A 152 -4.45 -4.11 -7.54
C PHE A 152 -5.39 -4.46 -8.71
N ASN A 153 -5.67 -3.45 -9.52
CA ASN A 153 -6.50 -3.49 -10.72
C ASN A 153 -6.35 -2.16 -11.48
N VAL A 154 -6.88 -2.10 -12.71
CA VAL A 154 -7.13 -0.84 -13.43
C VAL A 154 -8.61 -0.44 -13.28
N ASP A 155 -8.97 0.76 -13.71
CA ASP A 155 -10.37 1.21 -13.67
C ASP A 155 -11.27 0.29 -14.52
N GLY A 156 -12.48 0.03 -14.03
CA GLY A 156 -13.43 -0.89 -14.67
C GLY A 156 -13.15 -2.39 -14.49
N GLU A 157 -11.98 -2.79 -13.97
CA GLU A 157 -11.64 -4.21 -13.73
C GLU A 157 -11.79 -4.61 -12.26
N PRO A 158 -12.08 -5.90 -11.95
CA PRO A 158 -12.07 -6.41 -10.58
C PRO A 158 -10.64 -6.47 -10.01
N ILE A 159 -10.52 -6.69 -8.70
CA ILE A 159 -9.24 -7.01 -8.06
C ILE A 159 -8.66 -8.28 -8.70
N ILE A 160 -7.36 -8.26 -9.01
CA ILE A 160 -6.68 -9.43 -9.58
C ILE A 160 -6.68 -10.61 -8.60
N GLU A 161 -6.78 -11.83 -9.11
CA GLU A 161 -6.81 -13.04 -8.27
C GLU A 161 -5.63 -13.98 -8.56
N SER A 162 -5.23 -14.11 -9.82
CA SER A 162 -4.18 -15.06 -10.24
C SER A 162 -2.83 -14.38 -10.52
N PRO A 163 -1.71 -15.14 -10.43
CA PRO A 163 -0.40 -14.68 -10.90
C PRO A 163 -0.42 -14.14 -12.33
N GLU A 164 -1.17 -14.76 -13.23
CA GLU A 164 -1.32 -14.33 -14.63
C GLU A 164 -2.03 -12.97 -14.70
N ASN A 165 -3.05 -12.73 -13.87
CA ASN A 165 -3.70 -11.42 -13.78
C ASN A 165 -2.74 -10.34 -13.26
N ALA A 166 -1.92 -10.67 -12.26
CA ALA A 166 -0.89 -9.77 -11.73
C ALA A 166 0.12 -9.37 -12.80
N LEU A 167 0.65 -10.36 -13.53
CA LEU A 167 1.58 -10.14 -14.64
C LEU A 167 0.95 -9.32 -15.77
N LYS A 168 -0.27 -9.66 -16.18
CA LYS A 168 -0.98 -8.91 -17.23
C LYS A 168 -1.19 -7.44 -16.84
N THR A 169 -1.64 -7.20 -15.61
CA THR A 169 -1.87 -5.84 -15.09
C THR A 169 -0.57 -5.08 -14.95
N PHE A 170 0.47 -5.71 -14.39
CA PHE A 170 1.80 -5.13 -14.30
C PHE A 170 2.35 -4.73 -15.66
N MET A 171 2.32 -5.64 -16.65
CA MET A 171 2.82 -5.37 -17.99
C MET A 171 2.02 -4.29 -18.73
N GLY A 172 0.69 -4.25 -18.52
CA GLY A 172 -0.22 -3.29 -19.17
C GLY A 172 -0.32 -1.90 -18.53
N THR A 173 0.31 -1.68 -17.37
CA THR A 173 0.27 -0.40 -16.63
C THR A 173 1.67 0.15 -16.40
N ASN A 174 1.81 1.36 -15.85
CA ASN A 174 3.12 1.91 -15.47
C ASN A 174 3.46 1.64 -13.98
N ILE A 175 3.11 0.45 -13.49
CA ILE A 175 3.67 -0.08 -12.24
C ILE A 175 5.15 -0.39 -12.48
N ASP A 176 6.02 0.06 -11.57
CA ASP A 176 7.46 0.02 -11.76
C ASP A 176 8.06 -1.33 -11.29
N THR A 177 7.58 -1.83 -10.15
CA THR A 177 8.02 -3.10 -9.55
C THR A 177 6.82 -3.97 -9.20
N LEU A 178 6.85 -5.25 -9.54
CA LEU A 178 5.89 -6.26 -9.08
C LEU A 178 6.55 -7.21 -8.09
N VAL A 179 6.00 -7.31 -6.90
CA VAL A 179 6.34 -8.32 -5.91
C VAL A 179 5.29 -9.43 -5.94
N MET A 180 5.73 -10.65 -6.20
CA MET A 180 4.88 -11.83 -6.23
C MET A 180 5.49 -12.93 -5.36
N GLY A 181 4.96 -13.14 -4.16
CA GLY A 181 5.62 -13.98 -3.18
C GLY A 181 7.03 -13.45 -2.87
N ASN A 182 8.03 -14.30 -3.08
CA ASN A 182 9.45 -13.99 -2.88
C ASN A 182 10.16 -13.53 -4.17
N TYR A 183 9.42 -13.21 -5.23
CA TYR A 183 9.97 -12.70 -6.48
C TYR A 183 9.78 -11.18 -6.56
N ILE A 184 10.84 -10.47 -6.94
CA ILE A 184 10.77 -9.11 -7.46
C ILE A 184 10.86 -9.19 -8.98
N ILE A 185 9.93 -8.54 -9.67
CA ILE A 185 9.83 -8.49 -11.12
C ILE A 185 9.88 -7.01 -11.55
N THR A 186 10.78 -6.69 -12.47
CA THR A 186 10.96 -5.34 -13.02
C THR A 186 10.89 -5.36 -14.55
N LYS A 187 10.54 -4.23 -15.17
CA LYS A 187 10.41 -4.14 -16.63
C LYS A 187 11.77 -4.03 -17.32
#